data_AF-A0A8I1RW02-F1
#
_entry.id   AF-A0A8I1RW02-F1
#
_cell.length_a   1.000
_cell.length_b   1.000
_cell.length_c   1.000
_cell.angle_alpha   90.00
_cell.angle_beta   90.00
_cell.angle_gamma   90.00
#
_symmetry.space_group_name_H-M   'P 1'
#
loop_
_entity.id
_entity.type
_entity.pdbx_description
1 polymer ?
#
loop_
_entity_poly.entity_id
_entity_poly.type
_entity_poly.pdbx_seq_one_letter_code
_entity_poly.pdbx_strand_id
1 'polypeptide(L)'
;MVPTLCATLGVKGHRPTVGTRDCKDLLYVFAVVNLVTAAVHANTLESPKNAQKKTGLSKTRRMQQAFASHLRHIGRVYPPAKHERVVILIDNAPWHRGQPIDRAMAENPHLEFKRLPSYSPQLNPIERFWKKLRRRATHNRLFDTLADLKASLRSSLSYFQTVRHKVKSIIEGRPKRKSRK
;
A
#
# COMPACT_ATOMS: atom_id res chain seq x y z
N MET A 1 -0.10 -1.52 -26.73
CA MET A 1 0.13 -0.08 -26.47
C MET A 1 -0.86 0.33 -25.38
N VAL A 2 -0.40 0.59 -24.14
CA VAL A 2 -1.32 0.85 -23.01
C VAL A 2 -1.86 2.28 -23.16
N PRO A 3 -3.19 2.50 -23.25
CA PRO A 3 -3.73 3.84 -23.41
C PRO A 3 -3.42 4.63 -22.13
N THR A 4 -2.52 5.61 -22.29
CA THR A 4 -2.27 6.60 -21.26
C THR A 4 -3.43 7.58 -21.37
N LEU A 5 -4.18 7.84 -20.29
CA LEU A 5 -5.23 8.86 -20.28
C LEU A 5 -4.56 10.20 -20.62
N CYS A 6 -4.69 10.63 -21.87
CA CYS A 6 -4.22 11.93 -22.33
C CYS A 6 -5.28 12.97 -22.00
N ALA A 7 -4.86 14.18 -21.66
CA ALA A 7 -5.77 15.31 -21.66
C ALA A 7 -6.37 15.43 -23.07
N THR A 8 -7.70 15.46 -23.17
CA THR A 8 -8.39 15.75 -24.43
C THR A 8 -9.00 17.13 -24.34
N LEU A 9 -9.01 17.86 -25.45
CA LEU A 9 -9.66 19.16 -25.53
C LEU A 9 -11.18 18.94 -25.47
N GLY A 10 -11.85 19.66 -24.58
CA GLY A 10 -13.30 19.69 -24.47
C GLY A 10 -13.86 21.00 -25.02
N VAL A 11 -15.04 20.95 -25.65
CA VAL A 11 -15.75 22.16 -26.07
C VAL A 11 -16.13 22.97 -24.82
N LYS A 12 -15.84 24.28 -24.84
CA LYS A 12 -16.20 25.18 -23.74
C LYS A 12 -17.71 25.09 -23.46
N GLY A 13 -18.08 24.93 -22.19
CA GLY A 13 -19.48 24.75 -21.77
C GLY A 13 -20.04 23.33 -21.90
N HIS A 14 -19.26 22.37 -22.43
CA HIS A 14 -19.69 20.97 -22.55
C HIS A 14 -18.92 20.08 -21.57
N ARG A 15 -19.64 19.17 -20.91
CA ARG A 15 -19.03 18.15 -20.05
C ARG A 15 -18.57 16.97 -20.93
N PRO A 16 -17.27 16.65 -20.98
CA PRO A 16 -16.81 15.49 -21.74
C PRO A 16 -17.36 14.20 -21.14
N THR A 17 -17.92 13.33 -21.99
CA THR A 17 -18.37 11.99 -21.59
C THR A 17 -17.17 11.06 -21.56
N VAL A 18 -16.76 10.67 -20.36
CA VAL A 18 -15.68 9.68 -20.18
C VAL A 18 -16.32 8.31 -19.96
N GLY A 19 -16.14 7.40 -20.92
CA GLY A 19 -16.57 6.02 -20.76
C GLY A 19 -15.87 5.37 -19.57
N THR A 20 -16.63 4.70 -18.70
CA THR A 20 -16.09 3.88 -17.62
C THR A 20 -16.36 2.42 -17.93
N ARG A 21 -15.39 1.52 -17.71
CA ARG A 21 -15.59 0.08 -17.97
C ARG A 21 -16.46 -0.64 -16.92
N ASP A 22 -17.02 0.08 -15.96
CA ASP A 22 -17.70 -0.43 -14.74
C ASP A 22 -17.00 -1.65 -14.08
N CYS A 23 -15.68 -1.75 -14.23
CA CYS A 23 -14.88 -2.80 -13.60
C CYS A 23 -14.66 -2.40 -12.13
N LYS A 24 -15.24 -3.17 -11.21
CA LYS A 24 -15.16 -2.96 -9.76
C LYS A 24 -14.17 -3.91 -9.08
N ASP A 25 -13.31 -4.55 -9.87
CA ASP A 25 -12.23 -5.37 -9.34
C ASP A 25 -11.16 -4.49 -8.70
N LEU A 26 -10.72 -4.87 -7.51
CA LEU A 26 -9.75 -4.12 -6.73
C LEU A 26 -8.51 -4.96 -6.46
N LEU A 27 -7.36 -4.29 -6.43
CA LEU A 27 -6.11 -4.85 -5.94
C LEU A 27 -5.65 -4.06 -4.71
N TYR A 28 -5.69 -4.71 -3.55
CA TYR A 28 -5.18 -4.16 -2.31
C TYR A 28 -3.68 -4.43 -2.19
N VAL A 29 -2.94 -3.46 -1.66
CA VAL A 29 -1.50 -3.60 -1.38
C VAL A 29 -1.29 -3.30 0.10
N PHE A 30 -0.74 -4.26 0.82
CA PHE A 30 -0.21 -4.09 2.17
C PHE A 30 1.30 -3.93 2.03
N ALA A 31 1.87 -2.84 2.55
CA ALA A 31 3.31 -2.67 2.55
C ALA A 31 3.80 -2.07 3.86
N VAL A 32 5.06 -2.37 4.16
CA VAL A 32 5.83 -1.72 5.20
C VAL A 32 7.12 -1.18 4.62
N VAL A 33 7.57 -0.07 5.20
CA VAL A 33 8.82 0.55 4.83
C VAL A 33 9.66 0.74 6.09
N ASN A 34 10.85 0.17 6.10
CA ASN A 34 11.80 0.35 7.19
C ASN A 34 12.35 1.78 7.14
N LEU A 35 12.15 2.55 8.22
CA LEU A 35 12.53 3.96 8.26
C LEU A 35 14.05 4.18 8.29
N VAL A 36 14.82 3.18 8.72
CA VAL A 36 16.29 3.25 8.83
C VAL A 36 16.95 2.77 7.54
N THR A 37 16.59 1.58 7.07
CA THR A 37 17.23 0.93 5.92
C THR A 37 16.56 1.26 4.58
N ALA A 38 15.38 1.89 4.61
CA ALA A 38 14.52 2.13 3.45
C ALA A 38 14.11 0.85 2.69
N ALA A 39 14.20 -0.31 3.33
CA ALA A 39 13.70 -1.56 2.78
C ALA A 39 12.16 -1.56 2.69
N VAL A 40 11.62 -2.06 1.58
CA VAL A 40 10.18 -2.13 1.32
C VAL A 40 9.74 -3.59 1.21
N HIS A 41 8.72 -3.98 1.97
CA HIS A 41 8.11 -5.30 1.85
C HIS A 41 6.63 -5.12 1.60
N ALA A 42 6.07 -5.87 0.64
CA ALA A 42 4.68 -5.71 0.26
C ALA A 42 4.03 -7.04 -0.11
N ASN A 43 2.74 -7.16 0.19
CA ASN A 43 1.85 -8.24 -0.24
C ASN A 43 0.64 -7.65 -0.93
N THR A 44 0.10 -8.37 -1.92
CA THR A 44 -1.07 -7.94 -2.68
C THR A 44 -2.23 -8.87 -2.45
N LEU A 45 -3.45 -8.33 -2.35
CA LEU A 45 -4.69 -9.08 -2.26
C LEU A 45 -5.63 -8.66 -3.39
N GLU A 46 -5.97 -9.60 -4.26
CA GLU A 46 -7.01 -9.42 -5.27
C GLU A 46 -8.39 -9.49 -4.62
N SER A 47 -9.24 -8.54 -4.95
CA SER A 47 -10.63 -8.46 -4.50
C SER A 47 -11.53 -8.17 -5.70
N PRO A 48 -11.87 -9.19 -6.50
CA PRO A 48 -12.84 -9.02 -7.58
C PRO A 48 -14.22 -8.60 -7.04
N LYS A 49 -15.07 -8.03 -7.90
CA LYS A 49 -16.43 -7.54 -7.57
C LYS A 49 -17.25 -8.59 -6.81
N ASN A 50 -17.14 -9.86 -7.21
CA ASN A 50 -17.88 -10.98 -6.63
C ASN A 50 -17.14 -11.69 -5.48
N ALA A 51 -16.10 -11.08 -4.93
CA ALA A 51 -15.21 -11.80 -4.04
C ALA A 51 -15.83 -12.11 -2.68
N GLN A 52 -16.83 -11.35 -2.21
CA GLN A 52 -17.63 -11.77 -1.04
C GLN A 52 -18.46 -13.03 -1.34
N LYS A 53 -19.14 -13.06 -2.51
CA LYS A 53 -19.91 -14.23 -2.96
C LYS A 53 -19.01 -15.47 -3.11
N LYS A 54 -17.79 -15.28 -3.62
CA LYS A 54 -16.82 -16.37 -3.83
C LYS A 54 -16.24 -16.93 -2.54
N THR A 55 -15.94 -16.08 -1.55
CA THR A 55 -15.27 -16.54 -0.32
C THR A 55 -16.20 -16.73 0.87
N GLY A 56 -17.44 -16.23 0.81
CA GLY A 56 -18.37 -16.21 1.94
C GLY A 56 -17.96 -15.27 3.08
N LEU A 57 -16.92 -14.45 2.90
CA LEU A 57 -16.33 -13.61 3.96
C LEU A 57 -16.60 -12.14 3.71
N SER A 58 -16.87 -11.40 4.79
CA SER A 58 -16.97 -9.94 4.74
C SER A 58 -15.66 -9.30 4.28
N LYS A 59 -15.74 -8.08 3.72
CA LYS A 59 -14.54 -7.30 3.35
C LYS A 59 -13.56 -7.19 4.51
N THR A 60 -14.04 -6.84 5.70
CA THR A 60 -13.20 -6.68 6.90
C THR A 60 -12.47 -7.97 7.25
N ARG A 61 -13.15 -9.13 7.23
CA ARG A 61 -12.51 -10.41 7.54
C ARG A 61 -11.42 -10.79 6.54
N ARG A 62 -11.66 -10.53 5.24
CA ARG A 62 -10.65 -10.75 4.19
C ARG A 62 -9.44 -9.83 4.35
N MET A 63 -9.67 -8.55 4.67
CA MET A 63 -8.58 -7.61 4.95
C MET A 63 -7.79 -8.04 6.19
N GLN A 64 -8.46 -8.50 7.27
CA GLN A 64 -7.79 -9.03 8.46
C GLN A 64 -6.91 -10.24 8.14
N GLN A 65 -7.41 -11.20 7.36
CA GLN A 65 -6.64 -12.38 6.96
C GLN A 65 -5.40 -12.00 6.13
N ALA A 66 -5.56 -11.08 5.16
CA ALA A 66 -4.44 -10.62 4.36
C ALA A 66 -3.43 -9.80 5.17
N PHE A 67 -3.89 -8.94 6.08
CA PHE A 67 -3.01 -8.21 6.99
C PHE A 67 -2.27 -9.16 7.94
N ALA A 68 -2.94 -10.17 8.50
CA ALA A 68 -2.30 -11.21 9.32
C ALA A 68 -1.24 -12.00 8.53
N SER A 69 -1.51 -12.32 7.27
CA SER A 69 -0.50 -12.94 6.38
C SER A 69 0.70 -12.01 6.16
N HIS A 70 0.45 -10.71 6.01
CA HIS A 70 1.51 -9.70 5.88
C HIS A 70 2.33 -9.58 7.17
N LEU A 71 1.73 -9.63 8.36
CA LEU A 71 2.46 -9.63 9.64
C LEU A 71 3.39 -10.83 9.76
N ARG A 72 2.93 -12.03 9.38
CA ARG A 72 3.79 -13.23 9.35
C ARG A 72 4.95 -13.08 8.36
N HIS A 73 4.71 -12.44 7.21
CA HIS A 73 5.79 -12.12 6.28
C HIS A 73 6.81 -11.16 6.92
N ILE A 74 6.36 -10.13 7.64
CA ILE A 74 7.23 -9.21 8.36
C ILE A 74 8.05 -9.94 9.42
N GLY A 75 7.44 -10.80 10.22
CA GLY A 75 8.15 -11.59 11.24
C GLY A 75 9.24 -12.50 10.67
N ARG A 76 9.04 -13.04 9.46
CA ARG A 76 10.09 -13.81 8.75
C ARG A 76 11.22 -12.93 8.23
N VAL A 77 10.90 -11.74 7.71
CA VAL A 77 11.89 -10.81 7.17
C VAL A 77 12.73 -10.18 8.29
N TYR A 78 12.11 -9.91 9.43
CA TYR A 78 12.75 -9.36 10.62
C TYR A 78 12.68 -10.38 11.75
N PRO A 79 13.52 -11.44 11.72
CA PRO A 79 13.46 -12.52 12.70
C PRO A 79 13.96 -12.03 14.08
N PRO A 80 13.43 -12.59 15.18
CA PRO A 80 13.76 -12.17 16.54
C PRO A 80 15.25 -12.32 16.85
N ALA A 81 15.93 -13.33 16.29
CA ALA A 81 17.37 -13.54 16.45
C ALA A 81 18.26 -12.36 15.97
N LYS A 82 17.72 -11.48 15.11
CA LYS A 82 18.43 -10.29 14.61
C LYS A 82 17.76 -8.98 15.02
N HIS A 83 16.49 -9.05 15.42
CA HIS A 83 15.66 -7.90 15.76
C HIS A 83 14.85 -8.25 17.00
N GLU A 84 15.44 -8.04 18.16
CA GLU A 84 14.79 -8.31 19.46
C GLU A 84 13.44 -7.59 19.59
N ARG A 85 13.31 -6.42 18.95
CA ARG A 85 12.09 -5.61 18.95
C ARG A 85 11.85 -4.94 17.60
N VAL A 86 10.64 -5.07 17.07
CA VAL A 86 10.21 -4.44 15.82
C VAL A 86 8.91 -3.67 16.06
N VAL A 87 8.98 -2.34 16.02
CA VAL A 87 7.80 -1.47 16.19
C VAL A 87 7.19 -1.15 14.82
N ILE A 88 5.93 -1.55 14.63
CA ILE A 88 5.15 -1.31 13.43
C ILE A 88 4.18 -0.15 13.70
N LEU A 89 4.36 0.94 12.96
CA LEU A 89 3.43 2.07 12.98
C LEU A 89 2.19 1.74 12.13
N ILE A 90 1.01 1.80 12.75
CA ILE A 90 -0.26 1.50 12.09
C ILE A 90 -1.28 2.61 12.33
N ASP A 91 -2.27 2.72 11.44
CA ASP A 91 -3.45 3.55 11.65
C ASP A 91 -4.52 2.81 12.48
N ASN A 92 -5.70 3.41 12.60
CA ASN A 92 -6.82 2.86 13.37
C ASN A 92 -7.81 2.04 12.53
N ALA A 93 -7.41 1.57 11.33
CA ALA A 93 -8.31 0.84 10.46
C ALA A 93 -8.91 -0.42 11.14
N PRO A 94 -10.19 -0.76 10.84
CA PRO A 94 -10.88 -1.86 11.51
C PRO A 94 -10.21 -3.23 11.36
N TRP A 95 -9.49 -3.44 10.25
CA TRP A 95 -8.80 -4.71 9.97
C TRP A 95 -7.46 -4.87 10.69
N HIS A 96 -7.03 -3.90 11.49
CA HIS A 96 -5.86 -4.03 12.38
C HIS A 96 -6.22 -4.58 13.77
N ARG A 97 -7.42 -5.15 13.93
CA ARG A 97 -7.90 -5.74 15.18
C ARG A 97 -8.58 -7.08 14.89
N GLY A 98 -8.75 -7.88 15.96
CA GLY A 98 -9.51 -9.11 15.96
C GLY A 98 -8.65 -10.36 15.82
N GLN A 99 -9.28 -11.50 16.04
CA GLN A 99 -8.62 -12.79 16.21
C GLN A 99 -7.51 -13.15 15.19
N PRO A 100 -7.64 -12.86 13.87
CA PRO A 100 -6.55 -13.17 12.92
C PRO A 100 -5.28 -12.37 13.20
N ILE A 101 -5.44 -11.13 13.68
CA ILE A 101 -4.33 -10.23 14.01
C ILE A 101 -3.72 -10.67 15.34
N ASP A 102 -4.55 -10.94 16.34
CA ASP A 102 -4.10 -11.38 17.67
C ASP A 102 -3.27 -12.67 17.56
N ARG A 103 -3.72 -13.64 16.75
CA ARG A 103 -2.94 -14.86 16.46
C ARG A 103 -1.62 -14.56 15.76
N ALA A 104 -1.62 -13.71 14.74
CA ALA A 104 -0.39 -13.37 14.01
C ALA A 104 0.64 -12.64 14.89
N MET A 105 0.18 -11.82 15.84
CA MET A 105 1.04 -11.16 16.83
C MET A 105 1.57 -12.16 17.86
N ALA A 106 0.73 -13.10 18.34
CA ALA A 106 1.17 -14.16 19.25
C ALA A 106 2.24 -15.08 18.63
N GLU A 107 2.13 -15.36 17.33
CA GLU A 107 3.16 -16.11 16.58
C GLU A 107 4.47 -15.32 16.40
N ASN A 108 4.45 -13.99 16.58
CA ASN A 108 5.60 -13.10 16.35
C ASN A 108 5.72 -12.08 17.52
N PRO A 109 6.09 -12.55 18.73
CA PRO A 109 5.99 -11.75 19.95
C PRO A 109 6.93 -10.53 20.01
N HIS A 110 7.96 -10.49 19.15
CA HIS A 110 8.86 -9.35 19.02
C HIS A 110 8.29 -8.20 18.18
N LEU A 111 7.14 -8.41 17.52
CA LEU A 111 6.43 -7.35 16.80
C LEU A 111 5.53 -6.58 17.77
N GLU A 112 5.58 -5.26 17.69
CA GLU A 112 4.73 -4.37 18.50
C GLU A 112 3.99 -3.37 17.61
N PHE A 113 2.73 -3.10 17.94
CA PHE A 113 1.99 -2.03 17.28
C PHE A 113 2.11 -0.70 18.03
N LYS A 114 2.48 0.33 17.28
CA LYS A 114 2.32 1.72 17.72
C LYS A 114 1.26 2.39 16.85
N ARG A 115 0.10 2.68 17.44
CA ARG A 115 -1.02 3.33 16.76
C ARG A 115 -0.78 4.83 16.64
N LEU A 116 -1.01 5.36 15.44
CA LEU A 116 -1.02 6.80 15.21
C LEU A 116 -2.35 7.42 15.70
N PRO A 117 -2.34 8.71 16.08
CA PRO A 117 -3.56 9.45 16.35
C PRO A 117 -4.54 9.37 15.17
N SER A 118 -5.84 9.35 15.47
CA SER A 118 -6.88 9.33 14.44
C SER A 118 -6.75 10.53 13.50
N TYR A 119 -7.12 10.33 12.23
CA TYR A 119 -7.11 11.36 11.19
C TYR A 119 -5.76 12.09 11.00
N SER A 120 -4.64 11.42 11.29
CA SER A 120 -3.30 12.00 11.17
C SER A 120 -2.42 11.34 10.08
N PRO A 121 -2.87 11.24 8.81
CA PRO A 121 -2.10 10.60 7.75
C PRO A 121 -0.74 11.27 7.49
N GLN A 122 -0.60 12.57 7.77
CA GLN A 122 0.65 13.32 7.66
C GLN A 122 1.78 12.80 8.56
N LEU A 123 1.42 12.09 9.65
CA LEU A 123 2.37 11.48 10.57
C LEU A 123 2.86 10.12 10.08
N ASN A 124 2.21 9.51 9.09
CA ASN A 124 2.60 8.22 8.56
C ASN A 124 3.51 8.39 7.33
N PRO A 125 4.83 8.13 7.41
CA PRO A 125 5.74 8.38 6.29
C PRO A 125 5.41 7.56 5.04
N ILE A 126 4.75 6.41 5.20
CA ILE A 126 4.35 5.55 4.09
C ILE A 126 3.33 6.22 3.15
N GLU A 127 2.59 7.25 3.59
CA GLU A 127 1.67 7.98 2.71
C GLU A 127 2.40 8.70 1.57
N ARG A 128 3.62 9.18 1.85
CA ARG A 128 4.49 9.76 0.80
C ARG A 128 4.93 8.69 -0.19
N PHE A 129 5.23 7.50 0.29
CA PHE A 129 5.54 6.34 -0.53
C PHE A 129 4.34 5.95 -1.42
N TRP A 130 3.13 5.86 -0.86
CA TRP A 130 1.92 5.55 -1.63
C TRP A 130 1.64 6.54 -2.74
N LYS A 131 1.87 7.84 -2.51
CA LYS A 131 1.74 8.87 -3.54
C LYS A 131 2.71 8.64 -4.70
N LYS A 132 3.94 8.22 -4.42
CA LYS A 132 4.97 7.95 -5.44
C LYS A 132 4.73 6.62 -6.16
N LEU A 133 4.29 5.59 -5.43
CA LEU A 133 3.91 4.31 -6.03
C LEU A 133 2.75 4.49 -7.01
N ARG A 134 1.66 5.16 -6.61
CA ARG A 134 0.51 5.43 -7.50
C ARG A 134 0.93 6.19 -8.76
N ARG A 135 1.75 7.24 -8.60
CA ARG A 135 2.29 8.02 -9.74
C ARG A 135 3.05 7.17 -10.75
N ARG A 136 3.80 6.16 -10.30
CA ARG A 136 4.56 5.27 -11.18
C ARG A 136 3.70 4.13 -11.74
N ALA A 137 2.86 3.54 -10.91
CA ALA A 137 2.18 2.29 -11.22
C ALA A 137 0.85 2.49 -11.96
N THR A 138 0.04 3.47 -11.58
CA THR A 138 -1.37 3.54 -12.00
C THR A 138 -1.78 4.88 -12.59
N HIS A 139 -1.02 5.94 -12.37
CA HIS A 139 -1.41 7.29 -12.79
C HIS A 139 -1.46 7.40 -14.30
N ASN A 140 -2.55 7.99 -14.80
CA ASN A 140 -2.87 8.14 -16.22
C ASN A 140 -2.84 6.82 -17.01
N ARG A 141 -3.15 5.67 -16.40
CA ARG A 141 -3.21 4.38 -17.11
C ARG A 141 -4.58 3.75 -16.94
N LEU A 142 -5.13 3.25 -18.05
CA LEU A 142 -6.26 2.34 -18.03
C LEU A 142 -5.73 0.91 -18.21
N PHE A 143 -6.15 0.00 -17.33
CA PHE A 143 -5.78 -1.41 -17.38
C PHE A 143 -6.94 -2.23 -17.92
N ASP A 144 -6.64 -3.14 -18.84
CA ASP A 144 -7.65 -4.02 -19.43
C ASP A 144 -8.08 -5.11 -18.46
N THR A 145 -7.13 -5.68 -17.72
CA THR A 145 -7.36 -6.74 -16.75
C THR A 145 -6.76 -6.42 -15.38
N LEU A 146 -7.27 -7.10 -14.35
CA LEU A 146 -6.68 -7.07 -13.01
C LEU A 146 -5.22 -7.57 -13.01
N ALA A 147 -4.90 -8.50 -13.92
CA ALA A 147 -3.54 -9.03 -14.09
C ALA A 147 -2.57 -7.95 -14.58
N ASP A 148 -2.99 -7.09 -15.53
CA ASP A 148 -2.17 -5.98 -16.02
C ASP A 148 -1.88 -4.96 -14.93
N LEU A 149 -2.90 -4.62 -14.13
CA LEU A 149 -2.75 -3.75 -12.96
C LEU A 149 -1.76 -4.35 -11.97
N LYS A 150 -1.89 -5.65 -11.67
CA LYS A 150 -1.00 -6.38 -10.76
C LYS A 150 0.43 -6.40 -11.29
N ALA A 151 0.64 -6.63 -12.58
CA ALA A 151 1.96 -6.61 -13.21
C ALA A 151 2.62 -5.23 -13.09
N SER A 152 1.88 -4.16 -13.40
CA SER A 152 2.36 -2.77 -13.28
C SER A 152 2.73 -2.41 -11.84
N LEU A 153 1.91 -2.82 -10.86
CA LEU A 153 2.19 -2.63 -9.44
C LEU A 153 3.39 -3.44 -8.96
N ARG A 154 3.53 -4.71 -9.36
CA ARG A 154 4.68 -5.56 -9.01
C ARG A 154 5.98 -5.00 -9.56
N SER A 155 5.99 -4.58 -10.83
CA SER A 155 7.16 -3.93 -11.44
C SER A 155 7.55 -2.65 -10.69
N SER A 156 6.55 -1.84 -10.33
CA SER A 156 6.79 -0.60 -9.58
C SER A 156 7.29 -0.86 -8.16
N LEU A 157 6.75 -1.85 -7.46
CA LEU A 157 7.22 -2.25 -6.13
C LEU A 157 8.65 -2.80 -6.20
N SER A 158 8.96 -3.67 -7.16
CA SER A 158 10.30 -4.20 -7.38
C SER A 158 11.32 -3.07 -7.62
N TYR A 159 10.96 -2.06 -8.42
CA TYR A 159 11.79 -0.87 -8.60
C TYR A 159 12.08 -0.13 -7.27
N PHE A 160 11.09 0.03 -6.39
CA PHE A 160 11.35 0.69 -5.11
C PHE A 160 12.13 -0.20 -4.13
N GLN A 161 12.01 -1.52 -4.23
CA GLN A 161 12.78 -2.47 -3.44
C GLN A 161 14.27 -2.45 -3.80
N THR A 162 14.60 -2.23 -5.08
CA THR A 162 15.98 -2.11 -5.55
C THR A 162 16.55 -0.72 -5.31
N VAL A 163 15.77 0.34 -5.54
CA VAL A 163 16.24 1.74 -5.43
C VAL A 163 15.98 2.33 -4.03
N ARG A 164 16.64 1.77 -3.01
CA ARG A 164 16.43 2.12 -1.59
C ARG A 164 16.72 3.59 -1.25
N HIS A 165 17.75 4.19 -1.85
CA HIS A 165 18.08 5.61 -1.62
C HIS A 165 16.93 6.55 -1.98
N LYS A 166 16.16 6.19 -3.03
CA LYS A 166 14.99 6.96 -3.46
C LYS A 166 13.84 6.80 -2.48
N VAL A 167 13.66 5.59 -1.93
CA VAL A 167 12.69 5.34 -0.87
C VAL A 167 13.04 6.16 0.38
N LYS A 168 14.31 6.17 0.79
CA LYS A 168 14.79 7.00 1.92
C LYS A 168 14.44 8.48 1.75
N SER A 169 14.77 9.05 0.57
CA SER A 169 14.43 10.43 0.24
C SER A 169 12.90 10.71 0.27
N ILE A 170 12.07 9.74 -0.12
CA ILE A 170 10.61 9.89 -0.07
C ILE A 170 10.09 9.92 1.37
N ILE A 171 10.62 9.07 2.24
CA ILE A 171 10.23 8.97 3.65
C ILE A 171 10.63 10.24 4.40
N GLU A 172 11.90 10.62 4.31
CA GLU A 172 12.47 11.80 4.99
C GLU A 172 11.79 13.09 4.52
N GLY A 173 11.32 13.11 3.26
CA GLY A 173 10.65 14.26 2.65
C GLY A 173 11.63 15.28 2.13
N ARG A 174 11.11 16.41 1.64
CA ARG A 174 11.98 17.53 1.24
C ARG A 174 12.58 18.14 2.51
N PRO A 175 13.90 18.33 2.60
CA PRO A 175 14.46 19.17 3.65
C PRO A 175 13.78 20.54 3.57
N LYS A 176 13.36 21.09 4.72
CA LYS A 176 12.89 22.49 4.76
C LYS A 176 14.02 23.33 4.15
N ARG A 177 13.72 24.07 3.08
CA ARG A 177 14.63 25.11 2.57
C ARG A 177 14.94 25.99 3.77
N LYS A 178 16.22 26.08 4.19
CA LYS A 178 16.62 27.05 5.20
C LYS A 178 16.16 28.40 4.67
N SER A 179 15.22 29.05 5.37
CA SER A 179 14.94 30.46 5.13
C SER A 179 16.27 31.18 5.33
N ARG A 180 16.84 31.74 4.26
CA ARG A 180 17.92 32.71 4.40
C ARG A 180 17.33 33.84 5.27
N LYS A 181 17.82 33.96 6.50
CA LYS A 181 17.68 35.19 7.27
C LYS A 181 18.53 36.26 6.59
#